data_AF-S5LWY4-F1
#
_entry.id   AF-S5LWY4-F1
#
_cell.length_a   1.000
_cell.length_b   1.000
_cell.length_c   1.000
_cell.angle_alpha   90.00
_cell.angle_beta   90.00
_cell.angle_gamma   90.00
#
_symmetry.space_group_name_H-M   'P 1'
#
loop_
_entity.id
_entity.type
_entity.pdbx_description
1 polymer ?
#
loop_
_entity_poly.entity_id
_entity_poly.type
_entity_poly.pdbx_seq_one_letter_code
_entity_poly.pdbx_strand_id
1 'polypeptide(L)'
;MKKNSIQIIDDGFFLLNERQNFRFDKNIAKQLLENIQFPIIVLDTEFFNHSHDIGEFDTKLYDEKNKDLVYVIQYSFAKSLKEISNRDNKKAIKSITIKRGYRDYSYDFHSQYSKMIKSFLNMCRNKEIRTIVCAGASNDVKIINQWINDNKSLFTRKQLNMAFYNKEKKELNANYFDIYQILENSFSFSNTRKNGLEFWNKNNLPVGKQNDEMISLTSTKKFFDWFEEINSDIFKAEKEEIYSMCCSAYSFFSRPKKMDMSFEQYKLMNKNIKKVIDHCYNDVLKVLIFLTFIYEFTYQPYNKNSYIQK
;
A
#
# COMPACT_ATOMS: atom_id res chain seq x y z
N MET A 1 14.19 8.94 -0.20
CA MET A 1 14.48 9.97 -1.23
C MET A 1 15.62 10.87 -0.74
N LYS A 2 16.57 11.19 -1.61
CA LYS A 2 17.80 11.96 -1.37
C LYS A 2 17.41 13.40 -1.07
N LYS A 3 18.06 13.96 -0.05
CA LYS A 3 17.84 15.35 0.38
C LYS A 3 18.70 16.29 -0.45
N ASN A 4 18.29 17.56 -0.53
CA ASN A 4 18.99 18.64 -1.22
C ASN A 4 19.39 18.30 -2.68
N SER A 5 18.46 17.71 -3.45
CA SER A 5 18.74 17.22 -4.81
C SER A 5 17.82 17.77 -5.89
N ILE A 6 16.76 18.49 -5.53
CA ILE A 6 15.77 19.03 -6.47
C ILE A 6 16.01 20.53 -6.62
N GLN A 7 16.14 20.99 -7.86
CA GLN A 7 16.28 22.41 -8.16
C GLN A 7 14.92 23.04 -8.45
N ILE A 8 14.74 24.28 -8.00
CA ILE A 8 13.55 25.08 -8.28
C ILE A 8 13.82 25.89 -9.53
N ILE A 9 12.99 25.69 -10.56
CA ILE A 9 13.04 26.51 -11.77
C ILE A 9 12.04 27.66 -11.65
N ASP A 10 10.83 27.35 -11.17
CA ASP A 10 9.74 28.32 -10.94
C ASP A 10 8.73 27.74 -9.93
N ASP A 11 7.71 28.51 -9.52
CA ASP A 11 6.64 27.99 -8.66
C ASP A 11 5.94 26.81 -9.34
N GLY A 12 5.92 25.67 -8.63
CA GLY A 12 5.37 24.42 -9.17
C GLY A 12 6.22 23.78 -10.27
N PHE A 13 7.44 24.26 -10.57
CA PHE A 13 8.34 23.66 -11.56
C PHE A 13 9.70 23.27 -10.99
N PHE A 14 10.01 21.97 -11.07
CA PHE A 14 11.15 21.39 -10.41
C PHE A 14 11.98 20.53 -11.35
N LEU A 15 13.30 20.69 -11.28
CA LEU A 15 14.26 19.92 -12.04
C LEU A 15 14.90 18.86 -11.14
N LEU A 16 14.92 17.61 -11.62
CA LEU A 16 15.58 16.49 -10.96
C LEU A 16 17.02 16.32 -11.45
N ASN A 17 17.19 16.44 -12.77
CA ASN A 17 18.48 16.44 -13.48
C ASN A 17 18.28 17.09 -14.86
N GLU A 18 19.34 17.17 -15.67
CA GLU A 18 19.33 17.81 -16.99
C GLU A 18 18.24 17.30 -17.95
N ARG A 19 17.73 16.07 -17.74
CA ARG A 19 16.78 15.41 -18.62
C ARG A 19 15.42 15.18 -17.97
N GLN A 20 15.28 15.35 -16.66
CA GLN A 20 14.07 14.98 -15.92
C GLN A 20 13.55 16.13 -15.08
N ASN A 21 12.27 16.42 -15.23
CA ASN A 21 11.60 17.47 -14.47
C ASN A 21 10.16 17.06 -14.14
N PHE A 22 9.58 17.75 -13.15
CA PHE A 22 8.19 17.57 -12.80
C PHE A 22 7.52 18.91 -12.50
N ARG A 23 6.22 18.95 -12.76
CA ARG A 23 5.32 20.02 -12.31
C ARG A 23 4.52 19.51 -11.13
N PHE A 24 4.30 20.36 -10.14
CA PHE A 24 3.52 20.04 -8.96
C PHE A 24 2.57 21.17 -8.57
N ASP A 25 1.27 20.87 -8.52
CA ASP A 25 0.25 21.79 -8.02
C ASP A 25 0.02 21.58 -6.53
N LYS A 26 0.59 22.49 -5.72
CA LYS A 26 0.46 22.48 -4.26
C LYS A 26 -0.98 22.67 -3.77
N ASN A 27 -1.82 23.38 -4.50
CA ASN A 27 -3.18 23.70 -4.09
C ASN A 27 -4.09 22.47 -4.26
N ILE A 28 -3.98 21.78 -5.40
CA ILE A 28 -4.71 20.53 -5.64
C ILE A 28 -4.26 19.48 -4.62
N ALA A 29 -2.95 19.33 -4.41
CA ALA A 29 -2.43 18.39 -3.41
C ALA A 29 -2.97 18.70 -2.01
N LYS A 30 -3.01 19.98 -1.60
CA LYS A 30 -3.54 20.39 -0.31
C LYS A 30 -5.02 20.03 -0.15
N GLN A 31 -5.85 20.35 -1.14
CA GLN A 31 -7.28 20.01 -1.14
C GLN A 31 -7.52 18.51 -1.00
N LEU A 32 -6.73 17.69 -1.71
CA LEU A 32 -6.83 16.22 -1.60
C LEU A 32 -6.42 15.72 -0.22
N LEU A 33 -5.33 16.26 0.36
CA LEU A 33 -4.86 15.87 1.68
C LEU A 33 -5.83 16.26 2.81
N GLU A 34 -6.60 17.35 2.64
CA GLU A 34 -7.62 17.79 3.60
C GLU A 34 -8.78 16.78 3.74
N ASN A 35 -8.99 15.90 2.75
CA ASN A 35 -9.95 14.80 2.84
C ASN A 35 -9.51 13.66 3.76
N ILE A 36 -8.23 13.62 4.16
CA ILE A 36 -7.69 12.59 5.06
C ILE A 36 -8.03 12.94 6.50
N GLN A 37 -8.88 12.14 7.13
CA GLN A 37 -9.23 12.30 8.54
C GLN A 37 -8.28 11.49 9.43
N PHE A 38 -7.57 12.17 10.32
CA PHE A 38 -6.67 11.53 11.28
C PHE A 38 -7.37 11.10 12.57
N PRO A 39 -6.91 10.05 13.26
CA PRO A 39 -5.74 9.21 12.93
C PRO A 39 -6.01 8.26 11.77
N ILE A 40 -4.95 7.95 11.01
CA ILE A 40 -5.00 7.07 9.84
C ILE A 40 -4.29 5.74 10.08
N ILE A 41 -4.64 4.78 9.24
CA ILE A 41 -3.84 3.58 8.97
C ILE A 41 -3.43 3.61 7.50
N VAL A 42 -2.12 3.59 7.23
CA VAL A 42 -1.57 3.29 5.91
C VAL A 42 -1.41 1.79 5.84
N LEU A 43 -1.98 1.09 4.86
CA LEU A 43 -1.88 -0.36 4.77
C LEU A 43 -1.75 -0.86 3.34
N ASP A 44 -1.24 -2.08 3.26
CA ASP A 44 -1.25 -2.93 2.08
C ASP A 44 -1.59 -4.36 2.51
N THR A 45 -2.22 -5.13 1.63
CA THR A 45 -2.60 -6.53 1.91
C THR A 45 -2.19 -7.47 0.80
N GLU A 46 -1.87 -8.70 1.19
CA GLU A 46 -1.68 -9.80 0.25
C GLU A 46 -2.73 -10.86 0.52
N PHE A 47 -3.38 -11.32 -0.55
CA PHE A 47 -4.56 -12.18 -0.48
C PHE A 47 -4.52 -13.31 -1.49
N PHE A 48 -5.21 -14.39 -1.16
CA PHE A 48 -5.50 -15.48 -2.08
C PHE A 48 -6.80 -15.20 -2.82
N ASN A 49 -6.83 -15.66 -4.06
CA ASN A 49 -8.01 -15.70 -4.89
C ASN A 49 -7.91 -16.96 -5.77
N HIS A 50 -8.92 -17.18 -6.60
CA HIS A 50 -8.99 -18.38 -7.44
C HIS A 50 -7.79 -18.60 -8.37
N SER A 51 -7.07 -17.55 -8.80
CA SER A 51 -5.93 -17.72 -9.70
C SER A 51 -4.68 -18.24 -8.99
N HIS A 52 -4.62 -18.15 -7.66
CA HIS A 52 -3.50 -18.67 -6.88
C HIS A 52 -3.60 -20.17 -6.58
N ASP A 53 -4.74 -20.80 -6.91
CA ASP A 53 -4.93 -22.24 -6.77
C ASP A 53 -4.36 -22.98 -7.97
N ILE A 54 -3.23 -23.66 -7.76
CA ILE A 54 -2.56 -24.46 -8.78
C ILE A 54 -3.10 -25.90 -8.86
N GLY A 55 -4.15 -26.24 -8.10
CA GLY A 55 -4.79 -27.56 -8.13
C GLY A 55 -4.01 -28.67 -7.42
N GLU A 56 -3.08 -28.31 -6.52
CA GLU A 56 -2.26 -29.28 -5.79
C GLU A 56 -3.08 -30.10 -4.77
N PHE A 57 -4.16 -29.51 -4.23
CA PHE A 57 -4.99 -30.15 -3.21
C PHE A 57 -6.49 -29.97 -3.50
N ASP A 58 -7.28 -30.99 -3.19
CA ASP A 58 -8.74 -30.93 -3.33
C ASP A 58 -9.41 -29.94 -2.37
N THR A 59 -8.78 -29.71 -1.21
CA THR A 59 -9.30 -28.76 -0.22
C THR A 59 -8.92 -27.34 -0.60
N LYS A 60 -9.92 -26.56 -0.99
CA LYS A 60 -9.75 -25.15 -1.35
C LYS A 60 -9.92 -24.25 -0.12
N LEU A 61 -9.17 -23.15 -0.09
CA LEU A 61 -9.32 -22.15 0.96
C LEU A 61 -10.48 -21.19 0.70
N TYR A 62 -10.82 -20.92 -0.56
CA TYR A 62 -11.86 -19.98 -0.96
C TYR A 62 -13.14 -20.69 -1.41
N ASP A 63 -14.24 -19.96 -1.32
CA ASP A 63 -15.56 -20.36 -1.79
C ASP A 63 -16.22 -19.20 -2.57
N GLU A 64 -17.43 -19.40 -3.09
CA GLU A 64 -18.14 -18.37 -3.84
C GLU A 64 -18.44 -17.10 -3.03
N LYS A 65 -18.46 -17.22 -1.69
CA LYS A 65 -18.73 -16.12 -0.76
C LYS A 65 -17.45 -15.38 -0.37
N ASN A 66 -16.32 -16.10 -0.25
CA ASN A 66 -15.03 -15.62 0.22
C ASN A 66 -13.98 -15.76 -0.88
N LYS A 67 -14.11 -14.94 -1.93
CA LYS A 67 -13.26 -15.01 -3.12
C LYS A 67 -11.85 -14.44 -2.90
N ASP A 68 -11.71 -13.53 -1.94
CA ASP A 68 -10.45 -12.87 -1.63
C ASP A 68 -10.12 -13.06 -0.14
N LEU A 69 -9.04 -13.80 0.15
CA LEU A 69 -8.65 -14.21 1.50
C LEU A 69 -7.27 -13.66 1.85
N VAL A 70 -7.26 -12.58 2.63
CA VAL A 70 -6.01 -11.95 3.08
C VAL A 70 -5.23 -12.91 3.98
N TYR A 71 -3.91 -12.94 3.83
CA TYR A 71 -3.01 -13.71 4.70
C TYR A 71 -1.83 -12.89 5.25
N VAL A 72 -1.59 -11.71 4.68
CA VAL A 72 -0.66 -10.70 5.19
C VAL A 72 -1.32 -9.33 5.17
N ILE A 73 -1.18 -8.59 6.26
CA ILE A 73 -1.49 -7.17 6.36
C ILE A 73 -0.22 -6.47 6.85
N GLN A 74 0.32 -5.55 6.04
CA GLN A 74 1.33 -4.61 6.50
C GLN A 74 0.65 -3.27 6.72
N TYR A 75 0.99 -2.59 7.81
CA TYR A 75 0.33 -1.34 8.14
C TYR A 75 1.20 -0.42 9.00
N SER A 76 0.86 0.86 8.97
CA SER A 76 1.42 1.87 9.86
C SER A 76 0.37 2.88 10.28
N PHE A 77 0.32 3.21 11.57
CA PHE A 77 -0.57 4.26 12.08
C PHE A 77 0.06 5.62 11.97
N ALA A 78 -0.72 6.69 11.84
CA ALA A 78 -0.23 8.05 12.04
C ALA A 78 -1.33 8.98 12.57
N LYS A 79 -0.96 9.99 13.37
CA LYS A 79 -1.86 11.02 13.89
C LYS A 79 -1.85 12.31 13.06
N SER A 80 -0.86 12.50 12.20
CA SER A 80 -0.80 13.63 11.25
C SER A 80 0.23 13.36 10.15
N LEU A 81 0.15 14.10 9.03
CA LEU A 81 1.19 14.09 7.99
C LEU A 81 2.56 14.56 8.52
N LYS A 82 2.56 15.55 9.44
CA LYS A 82 3.78 16.02 10.10
C LYS A 82 4.47 14.91 10.88
N GLU A 83 3.71 14.03 11.54
CA GLU A 83 4.27 12.85 12.23
C GLU A 83 4.95 11.91 11.23
N ILE A 84 4.31 11.63 10.09
CA ILE A 84 4.86 10.75 9.04
C ILE A 84 6.18 11.31 8.51
N SER A 85 6.27 12.63 8.27
CA SER A 85 7.48 13.27 7.75
C SER A 85 8.67 13.21 8.73
N ASN A 86 8.40 13.28 10.04
CA ASN A 86 9.46 13.45 11.04
C ASN A 86 9.92 12.15 11.73
N ARG A 87 9.21 11.03 11.56
CA ARG A 87 9.53 9.76 12.24
C ARG A 87 10.34 8.81 11.37
N ASP A 88 10.89 7.76 12.00
CA ASP A 88 11.48 6.63 11.29
C ASP A 88 10.40 5.70 10.72
N ASN A 89 9.99 5.96 9.48
CA ASN A 89 8.96 5.17 8.80
C ASN A 89 9.33 3.69 8.61
N LYS A 90 10.63 3.33 8.62
CA LYS A 90 11.04 1.91 8.50
C LYS A 90 10.66 1.10 9.73
N LYS A 91 10.69 1.73 10.91
CA LYS A 91 10.35 1.08 12.19
C LYS A 91 8.86 1.18 12.53
N ALA A 92 8.11 2.02 11.83
CA ALA A 92 6.71 2.28 12.11
C ALA A 92 5.74 1.27 11.46
N ILE A 93 6.23 0.43 10.55
CA ILE A 93 5.42 -0.58 9.84
C ILE A 93 5.37 -1.85 10.69
N LYS A 94 4.16 -2.38 10.84
CA LYS A 94 3.85 -3.60 11.58
C LYS A 94 3.12 -4.59 10.68
N SER A 95 3.17 -5.85 11.07
CA SER A 95 2.63 -6.96 10.30
C SER A 95 1.59 -7.74 11.11
N ILE A 96 0.49 -8.15 10.46
CA ILE A 96 -0.38 -9.23 10.93
C ILE A 96 -0.39 -10.30 9.84
N THR A 97 -0.09 -11.54 10.19
CA THR A 97 -0.05 -12.66 9.26
C THR A 97 -0.71 -13.90 9.83
N ILE A 98 -1.23 -14.74 8.95
CA ILE A 98 -1.64 -16.09 9.30
C ILE A 98 -0.39 -16.93 9.58
N LYS A 99 -0.42 -17.68 10.68
CA LYS A 99 0.69 -18.53 11.12
C LYS A 99 0.31 -20.00 11.02
N ARG A 100 1.24 -20.81 10.52
CA ARG A 100 1.17 -22.27 10.49
C ARG A 100 2.46 -22.84 11.08
N GLY A 101 2.34 -23.63 12.15
CA GLY A 101 3.46 -24.31 12.78
C GLY A 101 3.95 -25.53 11.99
N TYR A 102 5.19 -25.97 12.24
CA TYR A 102 5.68 -27.25 11.73
C TYR A 102 4.91 -28.39 12.39
N ARG A 103 4.33 -29.30 11.59
CA ARG A 103 3.47 -30.41 12.07
C ARG A 103 2.34 -29.96 12.99
N ASP A 104 1.76 -28.79 12.73
CA ASP A 104 0.60 -28.30 13.46
C ASP A 104 -0.67 -28.97 12.95
N TYR A 105 -1.03 -30.11 13.54
CA TYR A 105 -2.26 -30.85 13.21
C TYR A 105 -3.53 -30.10 13.64
N SER A 106 -3.42 -29.09 14.51
CA SER A 106 -4.53 -28.25 14.95
C SER A 106 -4.78 -27.03 14.05
N TYR A 107 -3.85 -26.75 13.13
CA TYR A 107 -3.89 -25.59 12.25
C TYR A 107 -5.17 -25.51 11.42
N ASP A 108 -5.89 -24.39 11.50
CA ASP A 108 -7.08 -24.14 10.71
C ASP A 108 -7.01 -22.74 10.10
N PHE A 109 -6.97 -22.66 8.77
CA PHE A 109 -6.80 -21.39 8.05
C PHE A 109 -7.92 -20.40 8.39
N HIS A 110 -9.18 -20.83 8.34
CA HIS A 110 -10.33 -19.94 8.58
C HIS A 110 -10.39 -19.43 10.01
N SER A 111 -10.01 -20.25 10.99
CA SER A 111 -9.85 -19.84 12.39
C SER A 111 -8.78 -18.77 12.55
N GLN A 112 -7.61 -18.96 11.92
CA GLN A 112 -6.54 -17.95 11.93
C GLN A 112 -6.96 -16.66 11.20
N TYR A 113 -7.63 -16.79 10.06
CA TYR A 113 -8.17 -15.68 9.28
C TYR A 113 -9.19 -14.86 10.09
N SER A 114 -10.14 -15.51 10.75
CA SER A 114 -11.11 -14.85 11.63
C SER A 114 -10.43 -14.10 12.78
N LYS A 115 -9.40 -14.70 13.40
CA LYS A 115 -8.60 -14.04 14.45
C LYS A 115 -7.87 -12.81 13.91
N MET A 116 -7.27 -12.90 12.72
CA MET A 116 -6.60 -11.79 12.06
C MET A 116 -7.57 -10.62 11.81
N ILE A 117 -8.74 -10.89 11.21
CA ILE A 117 -9.76 -9.86 10.95
C ILE A 117 -10.19 -9.17 12.23
N LYS A 118 -10.55 -9.95 13.26
CA LYS A 118 -10.97 -9.39 14.56
C LYS A 118 -9.87 -8.56 15.22
N SER A 119 -8.62 -9.00 15.11
CA SER A 119 -7.46 -8.26 15.61
C SER A 119 -7.31 -6.90 14.90
N PHE A 120 -7.35 -6.93 13.56
CA PHE A 120 -7.28 -5.73 12.72
C PHE A 120 -8.39 -4.73 13.06
N LEU A 121 -9.66 -5.17 13.08
CA LEU A 121 -10.80 -4.32 13.35
C LEU A 121 -10.79 -3.73 14.77
N ASN A 122 -10.45 -4.54 15.79
CA ASN A 122 -10.29 -4.05 17.16
C ASN A 122 -9.16 -3.03 17.27
N MET A 123 -8.05 -3.25 16.57
CA MET A 123 -6.93 -2.32 16.52
C MET A 123 -7.35 -0.98 15.91
N CYS A 124 -8.05 -0.98 14.77
CA CYS A 124 -8.59 0.22 14.15
C CYS A 124 -9.58 0.96 15.07
N ARG A 125 -10.48 0.23 15.72
CA ARG A 125 -11.43 0.78 16.71
C ARG A 125 -10.73 1.40 17.93
N ASN A 126 -9.73 0.71 18.47
CA ASN A 126 -9.01 1.15 19.68
C ASN A 126 -8.08 2.33 19.40
N LYS A 127 -7.52 2.42 18.19
CA LYS A 127 -6.72 3.55 17.72
C LYS A 127 -7.57 4.67 17.12
N GLU A 128 -8.89 4.50 17.08
CA GLU A 128 -9.86 5.49 16.60
C GLU A 128 -9.60 5.94 15.17
N ILE A 129 -9.10 5.02 14.34
CA ILE A 129 -8.78 5.25 12.95
C ILE A 129 -10.01 5.79 12.22
N ARG A 130 -9.81 6.86 11.45
CA ARG A 130 -10.87 7.54 10.68
C ARG A 130 -10.72 7.39 9.17
N THR A 131 -9.50 7.18 8.68
CA THR A 131 -9.24 6.96 7.25
C THR A 131 -8.22 5.84 7.05
N ILE A 132 -8.51 4.98 6.07
CA ILE A 132 -7.59 3.98 5.54
C ILE A 132 -6.87 4.57 4.33
N VAL A 133 -5.55 4.55 4.29
CA VAL A 133 -4.75 5.08 3.18
C VAL A 133 -4.06 3.91 2.47
N CYS A 134 -4.30 3.79 1.17
CA CYS A 134 -3.75 2.73 0.32
C CYS A 134 -3.23 3.32 -1.01
N ALA A 135 -2.52 2.50 -1.78
CA ALA A 135 -2.15 2.79 -3.17
C ALA A 135 -2.88 1.79 -4.08
N GLY A 136 -3.89 2.24 -4.84
CA GLY A 136 -4.73 1.34 -5.64
C GLY A 136 -5.77 0.59 -4.80
N ALA A 137 -6.64 1.32 -4.10
CA ALA A 137 -7.46 0.82 -2.99
C ALA A 137 -8.63 -0.13 -3.39
N SER A 138 -8.80 -0.45 -4.67
CA SER A 138 -10.06 -1.02 -5.19
C SER A 138 -10.40 -2.41 -4.63
N ASN A 139 -9.39 -3.26 -4.40
CA ASN A 139 -9.59 -4.59 -3.83
C ASN A 139 -9.60 -4.56 -2.30
N ASP A 140 -8.65 -3.86 -1.67
CA ASP A 140 -8.57 -3.76 -0.21
C ASP A 140 -9.84 -3.19 0.40
N VAL A 141 -10.41 -2.14 -0.21
CA VAL A 141 -11.64 -1.51 0.29
C VAL A 141 -12.82 -2.48 0.24
N LYS A 142 -12.95 -3.28 -0.83
CA LYS A 142 -14.01 -4.29 -0.92
C LYS A 142 -13.88 -5.32 0.19
N ILE A 143 -12.67 -5.84 0.39
CA ILE A 143 -12.37 -6.84 1.43
C ILE A 143 -12.66 -6.26 2.82
N ILE A 144 -12.21 -5.04 3.10
CA ILE A 144 -12.39 -4.40 4.41
C ILE A 144 -13.86 -4.06 4.67
N ASN A 145 -14.61 -3.60 3.66
CA ASN A 145 -16.06 -3.40 3.78
C ASN A 145 -16.76 -4.71 4.17
N GLN A 146 -16.39 -5.82 3.52
CA GLN A 146 -16.92 -7.14 3.86
C GLN A 146 -16.61 -7.49 5.32
N TRP A 147 -15.36 -7.32 5.76
CA TRP A 147 -14.96 -7.57 7.16
C TRP A 147 -15.74 -6.76 8.17
N ILE A 148 -15.97 -5.46 7.90
CA ILE A 148 -16.75 -4.59 8.77
C ILE A 148 -18.19 -5.09 8.87
N ASN A 149 -18.80 -5.45 7.74
CA ASN A 149 -20.19 -5.90 7.71
C ASN A 149 -20.39 -7.26 8.39
N ASP A 150 -19.46 -8.20 8.23
CA ASP A 150 -19.50 -9.52 8.87
C ASP A 150 -19.25 -9.44 10.39
N ASN A 151 -18.63 -8.36 10.87
CA ASN A 151 -18.23 -8.20 12.27
C ASN A 151 -18.91 -7.00 12.96
N LYS A 152 -20.09 -6.56 12.48
CA LYS A 152 -20.85 -5.43 13.07
C LYS A 152 -21.02 -5.51 14.58
N SER A 153 -21.16 -6.72 15.12
CA SER A 153 -21.31 -6.97 16.56
C SER A 153 -20.13 -6.44 17.39
N LEU A 154 -18.93 -6.37 16.82
CA LEU A 154 -17.74 -5.80 17.48
C LEU A 154 -17.89 -4.30 17.78
N PHE A 155 -18.79 -3.58 17.10
CA PHE A 155 -18.87 -2.12 17.17
C PHE A 155 -20.12 -1.60 17.88
N THR A 156 -20.88 -2.49 18.51
CA THR A 156 -22.13 -2.16 19.23
C THR A 156 -21.90 -1.22 20.42
N ARG A 157 -20.79 -1.39 21.16
CA ARG A 157 -20.46 -0.57 22.34
C ARG A 157 -19.53 0.60 22.04
N LYS A 158 -18.64 0.45 21.04
CA LYS A 158 -17.72 1.49 20.58
C LYS A 158 -17.69 1.44 19.06
N GLN A 159 -18.07 2.55 18.43
CA GLN A 159 -18.12 2.68 16.98
C GLN A 159 -16.73 2.50 16.35
N LEU A 160 -16.72 1.98 15.13
CA LEU A 160 -15.56 2.02 14.25
C LEU A 160 -15.57 3.34 13.46
N ASN A 161 -14.73 4.30 13.85
CA ASN A 161 -14.78 5.68 13.31
C ASN A 161 -14.49 5.76 11.80
N MET A 162 -13.72 4.83 11.25
CA MET A 162 -13.48 4.73 9.82
C MET A 162 -14.66 4.15 9.04
N ALA A 163 -15.74 3.70 9.69
CA ALA A 163 -16.90 3.13 9.00
C ALA A 163 -18.08 4.12 8.98
N PHE A 164 -18.72 4.27 7.82
CA PHE A 164 -19.93 5.05 7.63
C PHE A 164 -21.01 4.23 6.94
N TYR A 165 -22.27 4.54 7.20
CA TYR A 165 -23.39 3.81 6.61
C TYR A 165 -23.72 4.35 5.21
N ASN A 166 -23.62 3.50 4.19
CA ASN A 166 -24.07 3.81 2.84
C ASN A 166 -25.57 3.50 2.73
N LYS A 167 -26.38 4.55 2.53
CA LYS A 167 -27.84 4.44 2.46
C LYS A 167 -28.33 3.67 1.23
N GLU A 168 -27.65 3.80 0.10
CA GLU A 168 -28.04 3.16 -1.17
C GLU A 168 -27.83 1.64 -1.10
N LYS A 169 -26.65 1.23 -0.63
CA LYS A 169 -26.27 -0.18 -0.51
C LYS A 169 -26.75 -0.85 0.79
N LYS A 170 -27.23 -0.06 1.75
CA LYS A 170 -27.63 -0.52 3.10
C LYS A 170 -26.51 -1.27 3.85
N GLU A 171 -25.27 -0.86 3.64
CA GLU A 171 -24.08 -1.50 4.22
C GLU A 171 -23.13 -0.46 4.83
N LEU A 172 -22.22 -0.93 5.69
CA LEU A 172 -21.13 -0.08 6.20
C LEU A 172 -19.98 -0.07 5.20
N ASN A 173 -19.51 1.13 4.86
CA ASN A 173 -18.32 1.35 4.04
C ASN A 173 -17.19 1.92 4.90
N ALA A 174 -15.97 1.52 4.59
CA ALA A 174 -14.77 2.15 5.11
C ALA A 174 -14.53 3.49 4.40
N ASN A 175 -14.17 4.50 5.17
CA ASN A 175 -13.59 5.74 4.69
C ASN A 175 -12.13 5.46 4.30
N TYR A 176 -11.80 5.70 3.05
CA TYR A 176 -10.49 5.45 2.51
C TYR A 176 -10.00 6.62 1.66
N PHE A 177 -8.68 6.68 1.47
CA PHE A 177 -8.01 7.62 0.60
C PHE A 177 -6.98 6.88 -0.25
N ASP A 178 -7.11 7.00 -1.57
CA ASP A 178 -6.16 6.43 -2.51
C ASP A 178 -5.13 7.49 -2.92
N ILE A 179 -3.85 7.24 -2.61
CA ILE A 179 -2.79 8.20 -2.89
C ILE A 179 -2.57 8.43 -4.39
N TYR A 180 -3.07 7.56 -5.26
CA TYR A 180 -3.02 7.76 -6.71
C TYR A 180 -3.81 9.00 -7.14
N GLN A 181 -4.82 9.41 -6.36
CA GLN A 181 -5.50 10.68 -6.60
C GLN A 181 -4.53 11.87 -6.52
N ILE A 182 -3.55 11.85 -5.62
CA ILE A 182 -2.56 12.93 -5.55
C ILE A 182 -1.62 12.86 -6.76
N LEU A 183 -1.12 11.67 -7.08
CA LEU A 183 -0.20 11.47 -8.20
C LEU A 183 -0.82 11.92 -9.53
N GLU A 184 -2.04 11.48 -9.83
CA GLU A 184 -2.69 11.74 -11.11
C GLU A 184 -3.15 13.20 -11.26
N ASN A 185 -3.51 13.86 -10.15
CA ASN A 185 -4.10 15.20 -10.19
C ASN A 185 -3.12 16.31 -9.87
N SER A 186 -2.08 16.04 -9.07
CA SER A 186 -1.16 17.09 -8.59
C SER A 186 0.18 17.08 -9.30
N PHE A 187 0.51 16.03 -10.07
CA PHE A 187 1.79 15.94 -10.77
C PHE A 187 1.64 15.87 -12.29
N SER A 188 2.62 16.44 -12.97
CA SER A 188 3.02 16.06 -14.33
C SER A 188 4.52 15.79 -14.36
N PHE A 189 4.96 14.81 -15.14
CA PHE A 189 6.37 14.42 -15.23
C PHE A 189 6.87 14.49 -16.68
N SER A 190 8.15 14.78 -16.89
CA SER A 190 8.72 14.77 -18.25
C SER A 190 8.77 13.34 -18.80
N ASN A 191 8.47 13.13 -20.08
CA ASN A 191 8.51 11.78 -20.70
C ASN A 191 9.92 11.32 -21.03
N THR A 192 10.88 11.51 -20.12
CA THR A 192 12.30 11.30 -20.36
C THR A 192 12.93 10.60 -19.16
N ARG A 193 13.72 9.58 -19.44
CA ARG A 193 14.62 8.92 -18.49
C ARG A 193 15.82 9.82 -18.20
N LYS A 194 16.61 9.47 -17.18
CA LYS A 194 17.88 10.15 -16.86
C LYS A 194 18.85 10.28 -18.04
N ASN A 195 18.83 9.31 -18.97
CA ASN A 195 19.68 9.31 -20.16
C ASN A 195 19.05 10.08 -21.35
N GLY A 196 17.91 10.73 -21.17
CA GLY A 196 17.20 11.47 -22.21
C GLY A 196 16.33 10.62 -23.15
N LEU A 197 16.37 9.29 -23.05
CA LEU A 197 15.45 8.43 -23.81
C LEU A 197 14.03 8.53 -23.26
N GLU A 198 13.04 8.41 -24.14
CA GLU A 198 11.65 8.43 -23.70
C GLU A 198 11.30 7.22 -22.82
N PHE A 199 10.39 7.39 -21.86
CA PHE A 199 9.86 6.24 -21.14
C PHE A 199 8.99 5.39 -22.07
N TRP A 200 8.09 6.04 -22.81
CA TRP A 200 7.15 5.44 -23.74
C TRP A 200 6.80 6.41 -24.88
N ASN A 201 6.16 5.92 -25.94
CA ASN A 201 5.56 6.78 -26.96
C ASN A 201 4.46 7.66 -26.34
N LYS A 202 4.55 8.99 -26.54
CA LYS A 202 3.63 10.00 -25.98
C LYS A 202 2.15 9.69 -26.26
N ASN A 203 1.82 9.12 -27.41
CA ASN A 203 0.43 8.81 -27.79
C ASN A 203 -0.21 7.70 -26.94
N ASN A 204 0.59 6.93 -26.22
CA ASN A 204 0.13 5.81 -25.39
C ASN A 204 0.07 6.16 -23.90
N LEU A 205 0.36 7.41 -23.53
CA LEU A 205 0.40 7.84 -22.14
C LEU A 205 -0.70 8.87 -21.84
N PRO A 206 -1.32 8.79 -20.65
CA PRO A 206 -2.19 9.86 -20.19
C PRO A 206 -1.37 11.14 -20.02
N VAL A 207 -1.91 12.23 -20.57
CA VAL A 207 -1.34 13.57 -20.47
C VAL A 207 -1.40 14.06 -19.02
N GLY A 208 -0.34 14.75 -18.58
CA GLY A 208 -0.27 15.32 -17.25
C GLY A 208 -1.16 16.55 -17.11
N LYS A 209 -1.87 16.70 -15.99
CA LYS A 209 -2.85 17.78 -15.81
C LYS A 209 -2.26 19.18 -15.67
N GLN A 210 -0.97 19.27 -15.34
CA GLN A 210 -0.28 20.54 -15.12
C GLN A 210 0.44 21.08 -16.37
N ASN A 211 0.55 20.26 -17.43
CA ASN A 211 1.17 20.64 -18.70
C ASN A 211 0.89 19.56 -19.76
N ASP A 212 0.35 19.96 -20.91
CA ASP A 212 -0.06 19.04 -21.99
C ASP A 212 1.10 18.34 -22.71
N GLU A 213 2.33 18.84 -22.54
CA GLU A 213 3.53 18.22 -23.08
C GLU A 213 4.12 17.16 -22.15
N MET A 214 3.62 17.07 -20.92
CA MET A 214 4.10 16.16 -19.88
C MET A 214 3.14 14.99 -19.69
N ILE A 215 3.59 13.98 -18.94
CA ILE A 215 2.84 12.73 -18.72
C ILE A 215 2.35 12.65 -17.27
N SER A 216 1.21 11.98 -17.08
CA SER A 216 0.65 11.76 -15.75
C SER A 216 1.41 10.65 -14.99
N LEU A 217 1.56 10.84 -13.68
CA LEU A 217 2.05 9.82 -12.76
C LEU A 217 0.86 8.98 -12.27
N THR A 218 0.69 7.77 -12.80
CA THR A 218 -0.48 6.93 -12.51
C THR A 218 -0.24 5.86 -11.45
N SER A 219 0.95 5.77 -10.87
CA SER A 219 1.25 4.79 -9.81
C SER A 219 2.47 5.16 -8.98
N THR A 220 2.54 4.61 -7.77
CA THR A 220 3.73 4.72 -6.89
C THR A 220 4.95 4.10 -7.52
N LYS A 221 4.80 2.97 -8.23
CA LYS A 221 5.91 2.34 -8.95
C LYS A 221 6.55 3.32 -9.93
N LYS A 222 5.75 3.98 -10.79
CA LYS A 222 6.26 5.00 -11.73
C LYS A 222 6.91 6.17 -11.00
N PHE A 223 6.31 6.64 -9.90
CA PHE A 223 6.92 7.69 -9.07
C PHE A 223 8.32 7.29 -8.59
N PHE A 224 8.50 6.10 -8.00
CA PHE A 224 9.83 5.68 -7.51
C PHE A 224 10.81 5.33 -8.63
N ASP A 225 10.35 4.75 -9.73
CA ASP A 225 11.17 4.39 -10.90
C ASP A 225 11.68 5.65 -11.62
N TRP A 226 10.90 6.73 -11.68
CA TRP A 226 11.28 7.92 -12.44
C TRP A 226 12.10 8.91 -11.61
N PHE A 227 11.95 8.87 -10.29
CA PHE A 227 12.78 9.58 -9.32
C PHE A 227 13.99 8.74 -8.84
N GLU A 228 14.46 7.78 -9.65
CA GLU A 228 15.52 6.80 -9.32
C GLU A 228 16.79 7.46 -8.76
N GLU A 229 17.27 8.55 -9.36
CA GLU A 229 18.51 9.22 -8.93
C GLU A 229 18.44 9.81 -7.52
N ILE A 230 17.22 10.08 -7.06
CA ILE A 230 16.98 10.55 -5.71
C ILE A 230 16.39 9.45 -4.86
N ASN A 231 16.22 8.21 -5.32
CA ASN A 231 15.77 7.13 -4.47
C ASN A 231 16.96 6.52 -3.73
N SER A 232 16.90 6.51 -2.41
CA SER A 232 17.89 5.84 -1.57
C SER A 232 17.56 4.35 -1.56
N ASP A 233 18.54 3.45 -1.70
CA ASP A 233 18.34 1.99 -1.63
C ASP A 233 17.92 1.56 -0.22
N ILE A 234 16.64 1.76 0.10
CA ILE A 234 16.06 1.58 1.44
C ILE A 234 14.98 0.50 1.46
N PHE A 235 14.61 0.01 0.28
CA PHE A 235 13.61 -1.05 0.11
C PHE A 235 14.28 -2.40 0.26
N LYS A 236 13.51 -3.38 0.71
CA LYS A 236 13.99 -4.77 0.74
C LYS A 236 14.05 -5.30 -0.69
N ALA A 237 15.00 -6.19 -0.96
CA ALA A 237 15.20 -6.73 -2.30
C ALA A 237 14.02 -7.62 -2.73
N GLU A 238 13.41 -7.27 -3.87
CA GLU A 238 12.34 -8.02 -4.53
C GLU A 238 12.88 -8.62 -5.83
N LYS A 239 13.20 -9.91 -5.84
CA LYS A 239 13.71 -10.62 -7.04
C LYS A 239 12.70 -11.56 -7.69
N GLU A 240 11.65 -11.90 -6.95
CA GLU A 240 10.64 -12.88 -7.35
C GLU A 240 9.32 -12.19 -7.62
N GLU A 241 8.57 -12.70 -8.59
CA GLU A 241 7.26 -12.17 -8.94
C GLU A 241 6.24 -12.48 -7.84
N ILE A 242 5.48 -11.47 -7.41
CA ILE A 242 4.51 -11.59 -6.31
C ILE A 242 3.48 -12.70 -6.56
N TYR A 243 3.03 -12.88 -7.80
CA TYR A 243 2.09 -13.94 -8.18
C TYR A 243 2.63 -15.34 -7.82
N SER A 244 3.88 -15.63 -8.20
CA SER A 244 4.52 -16.92 -7.89
C SER A 244 4.66 -17.16 -6.38
N MET A 245 4.92 -16.10 -5.62
CA MET A 245 5.02 -16.16 -4.17
C MET A 245 3.64 -16.41 -3.54
N CYS A 246 2.58 -15.79 -4.05
CA CYS A 246 1.19 -16.03 -3.63
C CYS A 246 0.72 -17.45 -3.93
N CYS A 247 1.05 -18.03 -5.09
CA CYS A 247 0.77 -19.44 -5.37
C CYS A 247 1.48 -20.38 -4.38
N SER A 248 2.76 -20.13 -4.11
CA SER A 248 3.52 -20.91 -3.11
C SER A 248 2.93 -20.77 -1.71
N ALA A 249 2.49 -19.56 -1.33
CA ALA A 249 1.83 -19.31 -0.06
C ALA A 249 0.47 -20.02 0.01
N TYR A 250 -0.31 -20.03 -1.07
CA TYR A 250 -1.57 -20.74 -1.15
C TYR A 250 -1.37 -22.23 -0.88
N SER A 251 -0.48 -22.90 -1.63
CA SER A 251 -0.12 -24.31 -1.41
C SER A 251 0.29 -24.57 0.04
N PHE A 252 1.07 -23.67 0.65
CA PHE A 252 1.48 -23.82 2.03
C PHE A 252 0.31 -23.76 3.02
N PHE A 253 -0.67 -22.87 2.83
CA PHE A 253 -1.79 -22.73 3.74
C PHE A 253 -2.95 -23.69 3.47
N SER A 254 -3.12 -24.16 2.22
CA SER A 254 -4.15 -25.12 1.81
C SER A 254 -3.75 -26.57 2.10
N ARG A 255 -2.46 -26.88 2.27
CA ARG A 255 -1.99 -28.25 2.51
C ARG A 255 -2.75 -28.94 3.65
N PRO A 256 -3.36 -30.12 3.42
CA PRO A 256 -4.17 -30.82 4.42
C PRO A 256 -3.42 -31.13 5.72
N LYS A 257 -4.14 -31.13 6.85
CA LYS A 257 -3.62 -31.44 8.19
C LYS A 257 -2.94 -32.82 8.26
N LYS A 258 -3.48 -33.79 7.53
CA LYS A 258 -3.02 -35.20 7.54
C LYS A 258 -1.82 -35.44 6.62
N MET A 259 -1.41 -34.45 5.82
CA MET A 259 -0.32 -34.61 4.87
C MET A 259 0.98 -34.07 5.48
N ASP A 260 1.93 -34.96 5.75
CA ASP A 260 3.21 -34.60 6.33
C ASP A 260 4.03 -33.71 5.41
N MET A 261 4.68 -32.69 6.00
CA MET A 261 5.62 -31.79 5.36
C MET A 261 7.01 -32.03 5.94
N SER A 262 8.04 -32.12 5.09
CA SER A 262 9.41 -32.19 5.59
C SER A 262 9.81 -30.85 6.22
N PHE A 263 10.74 -30.86 7.16
CA PHE A 263 11.19 -29.62 7.81
C PHE A 263 11.83 -28.64 6.80
N GLU A 264 12.55 -29.17 5.81
CA GLU A 264 13.12 -28.34 4.73
C GLU A 264 12.06 -27.70 3.84
N GLN A 265 10.99 -28.44 3.49
CA GLN A 265 9.85 -27.86 2.79
C GLN A 265 9.20 -26.76 3.63
N TYR A 266 8.99 -26.99 4.93
CA TYR A 266 8.42 -26.00 5.84
C TYR A 266 9.26 -24.72 5.90
N LYS A 267 10.58 -24.85 6.00
CA LYS A 267 11.51 -23.73 6.04
C LYS A 267 11.49 -22.94 4.73
N LEU A 268 11.46 -23.63 3.58
CA LEU A 268 11.36 -23.00 2.27
C LEU A 268 10.06 -22.20 2.11
N MET A 269 8.93 -22.80 2.47
CA MET A 269 7.62 -22.12 2.39
C MET A 269 7.56 -20.89 3.31
N ASN A 270 8.06 -20.99 4.55
CA ASN A 270 8.15 -19.83 5.44
C ASN A 270 9.08 -18.74 4.90
N LYS A 271 10.15 -19.11 4.19
CA LYS A 271 11.01 -18.13 3.51
C LYS A 271 10.23 -17.38 2.42
N ASN A 272 9.36 -18.07 1.66
CA ASN A 272 8.51 -17.43 0.67
C ASN A 272 7.47 -16.50 1.31
N ILE A 273 6.84 -16.92 2.42
CA ILE A 273 5.95 -16.02 3.20
C ILE A 273 6.68 -14.76 3.67
N LYS A 274 7.94 -14.88 4.11
CA LYS A 274 8.74 -13.70 4.49
C LYS A 274 8.99 -12.75 3.33
N LYS A 275 9.19 -13.25 2.11
CA LYS A 275 9.34 -12.39 0.92
C LYS A 275 8.05 -11.65 0.58
N VAL A 276 6.90 -12.32 0.68
CA VAL A 276 5.57 -11.65 0.54
C VAL A 276 5.42 -10.55 1.59
N ILE A 277 5.76 -10.84 2.85
CA ILE A 277 5.77 -9.85 3.94
C ILE A 277 6.66 -8.65 3.58
N ASP A 278 7.82 -8.90 2.99
CA ASP A 278 8.77 -7.86 2.60
C ASP A 278 8.26 -7.01 1.41
N HIS A 279 7.59 -7.63 0.44
CA HIS A 279 6.91 -6.95 -0.68
C HIS A 279 5.84 -5.98 -0.16
N CYS A 280 4.88 -6.50 0.59
CA CYS A 280 3.79 -5.73 1.20
C CYS A 280 4.35 -4.62 2.14
N TYR A 281 5.47 -4.88 2.82
CA TYR A 281 6.14 -3.87 3.66
C TYR A 281 6.71 -2.73 2.81
N ASN A 282 7.33 -3.05 1.68
CA ASN A 282 7.88 -2.06 0.77
C ASN A 282 6.76 -1.17 0.20
N ASP A 283 5.59 -1.73 -0.11
CA ASP A 283 4.46 -0.95 -0.62
C ASP A 283 3.90 0.03 0.42
N VAL A 284 3.75 -0.38 1.68
CA VAL A 284 3.42 0.57 2.78
C VAL A 284 4.52 1.63 2.93
N LEU A 285 5.79 1.24 2.85
CA LEU A 285 6.92 2.17 2.98
C LEU A 285 6.95 3.18 1.84
N LYS A 286 6.67 2.76 0.61
CA LYS A 286 6.52 3.62 -0.58
C LYS A 286 5.44 4.67 -0.34
N VAL A 287 4.27 4.27 0.18
CA VAL A 287 3.19 5.21 0.54
C VAL A 287 3.64 6.21 1.61
N LEU A 288 4.31 5.76 2.68
CA LEU A 288 4.78 6.64 3.76
C LEU A 288 5.83 7.66 3.27
N ILE A 289 6.77 7.22 2.42
CA ILE A 289 7.77 8.10 1.80
C ILE A 289 7.09 9.10 0.87
N PHE A 290 6.12 8.65 0.07
CA PHE A 290 5.35 9.53 -0.79
C PHE A 290 4.60 10.59 0.02
N LEU A 291 3.88 10.22 1.08
CA LEU A 291 3.21 11.18 1.96
C LEU A 291 4.17 12.17 2.62
N THR A 292 5.40 11.73 2.94
CA THR A 292 6.47 12.62 3.42
C THR A 292 6.87 13.63 2.34
N PHE A 293 7.07 13.16 1.11
CA PHE A 293 7.38 14.00 -0.03
C PHE A 293 6.29 15.05 -0.27
N ILE A 294 5.03 14.63 -0.31
CA ILE A 294 3.89 15.53 -0.49
C ILE A 294 3.80 16.54 0.66
N TYR A 295 3.99 16.12 1.91
CA TYR A 295 3.97 17.04 3.03
C TYR A 295 5.01 18.16 2.89
N GLU A 296 6.24 17.83 2.47
CA GLU A 296 7.31 18.81 2.29
C GLU A 296 6.98 19.80 1.16
N PHE A 297 6.45 19.34 0.04
CA PHE A 297 6.13 20.21 -1.11
C PHE A 297 4.83 21.01 -0.93
N THR A 298 3.90 20.55 -0.08
CA THR A 298 2.63 21.25 0.16
C THR A 298 2.70 22.22 1.34
N TYR A 299 3.37 21.85 2.44
CA TYR A 299 3.28 22.57 3.71
C TYR A 299 4.56 23.26 4.16
N GLN A 300 5.73 22.93 3.59
CA GLN A 300 6.98 23.59 3.94
C GLN A 300 7.32 24.68 2.92
N PRO A 301 7.83 25.85 3.36
CA PRO A 301 8.45 26.78 2.44
C PRO A 301 9.70 26.14 1.84
N TYR A 302 10.05 26.48 0.60
CA TYR A 302 11.14 25.84 -0.14
C TYR A 302 12.49 25.89 0.59
N ASN A 303 12.79 26.96 1.33
CA ASN A 303 14.02 27.05 2.13
C ASN A 303 14.09 26.07 3.32
N LYS A 304 12.95 25.52 3.75
CA LYS A 304 12.84 24.49 4.80
C LYS A 304 12.57 23.10 4.24
N ASN A 305 12.21 22.99 2.96
CA ASN A 305 11.95 21.72 2.30
C ASN A 305 13.26 20.92 2.19
N SER A 306 13.24 19.69 2.70
CA SER A 306 14.42 18.85 2.80
C SER A 306 14.91 18.26 1.48
N TYR A 307 14.10 18.31 0.42
CA TYR A 307 14.46 17.80 -0.91
C TYR A 307 15.04 18.88 -1.83
N ILE A 308 14.77 20.15 -1.54
CA ILE A 308 15.23 21.30 -2.34
C ILE A 308 16.72 21.54 -2.12
N GLN A 309 17.47 21.73 -3.21
CA GLN A 309 18.87 22.10 -3.18
C GLN A 309 19.04 23.47 -2.52
N LYS A 310 19.96 23.57 -1.56
CA LYS A 310 20.25 24.78 -0.79
C LYS A 310 21.38 25.59 -1.40
#